data_AF-A0AAV7Y531-F1
#
_entry.id   AF-A0AAV7Y531-F1
#
_cell.length_a   1.000
_cell.length_b   1.000
_cell.length_c   1.000
_cell.angle_alpha   90.00
_cell.angle_beta   90.00
_cell.angle_gamma   90.00
#
_symmetry.space_group_name_H-M   'P 1'
#
loop_
_entity.id
_entity.type
_entity.pdbx_description
1 polymer ?
#
loop_
_entity_poly.entity_id
_entity_poly.type
_entity_poly.pdbx_seq_one_letter_code
_entity_poly.pdbx_strand_id
1 'polypeptide(L)'
;MVYMGDIHSNTTSDLKAILGIIKIGLQLETLRDEIFVQVVKQTTKNPNKNSKTKDWDAFCVLTQSFLPLKNFQSPLIQHFEKHTRSTNRKIRAFARYALRVFRSILNKKIYEMPKIVIIKIILQLPFRPVVFGVSLEQLLESEKTTGSKAMIPRVLKYLYQNIE
;
A
#
# COMPACT_ATOMS: atom_id res chain seq x y z
N MET A 1 -8.29 -14.14 -5.59
CA MET A 1 -8.20 -15.59 -5.31
C MET A 1 -6.75 -16.08 -5.26
N VAL A 2 -5.97 -16.08 -6.36
CA VAL A 2 -4.55 -16.55 -6.31
C VAL A 2 -3.66 -15.66 -5.43
N TYR A 3 -3.58 -14.35 -5.73
CA TYR A 3 -2.76 -13.43 -4.92
C TYR A 3 -3.19 -13.34 -3.45
N MET A 4 -4.49 -13.51 -3.20
CA MET A 4 -5.10 -13.39 -1.87
C MET A 4 -4.77 -14.58 -0.96
N GLY A 5 -4.09 -15.60 -1.49
CA GLY A 5 -3.79 -16.84 -0.76
C GLY A 5 -5.00 -17.74 -0.59
N ASP A 6 -6.09 -17.50 -1.32
CA ASP A 6 -7.25 -18.40 -1.36
C ASP A 6 -6.96 -19.62 -2.25
N ILE A 7 -5.95 -19.54 -3.12
CA ILE A 7 -5.42 -20.64 -3.92
C ILE A 7 -3.94 -20.81 -3.52
N HIS A 8 -3.49 -22.05 -3.27
CA HIS A 8 -2.10 -22.31 -2.90
C HIS A 8 -1.15 -21.89 -4.02
N SER A 9 -0.31 -20.91 -3.75
CA SER A 9 0.54 -20.23 -4.72
C SER A 9 1.91 -19.91 -4.10
N ASN A 10 2.96 -19.93 -4.91
CA ASN A 10 4.28 -19.46 -4.49
C ASN A 10 4.41 -17.93 -4.69
N THR A 11 5.37 -17.30 -4.02
CA THR A 11 5.58 -15.83 -4.07
C THR A 11 5.73 -15.31 -5.51
N THR A 12 6.34 -16.08 -6.40
CA THR A 12 6.49 -15.72 -7.82
C THR A 12 5.15 -15.67 -8.54
N SER A 13 4.27 -16.64 -8.29
CA SER A 13 2.91 -16.66 -8.86
C SER A 13 2.04 -15.53 -8.30
N ASP A 14 2.19 -15.18 -7.03
CA ASP A 14 1.52 -14.02 -6.43
C ASP A 14 1.96 -12.73 -7.14
N LEU A 15 3.27 -12.51 -7.29
CA LEU A 15 3.78 -11.32 -7.99
C LEU A 15 3.31 -11.24 -9.44
N LYS A 16 3.28 -12.37 -10.17
CA LYS A 16 2.73 -12.40 -11.52
C LYS A 16 1.23 -12.07 -11.55
N ALA A 17 0.47 -12.58 -10.59
CA ALA A 17 -0.97 -12.31 -10.49
C ALA A 17 -1.25 -10.81 -10.25
N ILE A 18 -0.57 -10.17 -9.29
CA ILE A 18 -0.79 -8.75 -9.02
C ILE A 18 -0.34 -7.86 -10.19
N LEU A 19 0.76 -8.21 -10.87
CA LEU A 19 1.20 -7.52 -12.10
C LEU A 19 0.15 -7.64 -13.22
N GLY A 20 -0.47 -8.81 -13.36
CA GLY A 20 -1.56 -9.02 -14.32
C GLY A 20 -2.74 -8.10 -14.04
N ILE A 21 -3.16 -8.01 -12.76
CA ILE A 21 -4.26 -7.12 -12.34
C ILE A 21 -3.89 -5.65 -12.61
N ILE A 22 -2.65 -5.24 -12.30
CA ILE A 22 -2.18 -3.89 -12.55
C ILE A 22 -2.22 -3.57 -14.05
N LYS A 23 -1.72 -4.48 -14.88
CA LYS A 23 -1.74 -4.32 -16.34
C LYS A 23 -3.17 -4.09 -16.85
N ILE A 24 -4.13 -4.87 -16.37
CA ILE A 24 -5.55 -4.71 -16.75
C ILE A 24 -6.06 -3.32 -16.33
N GLY A 25 -5.82 -2.90 -15.08
CA GLY A 25 -6.26 -1.58 -14.60
C GLY A 25 -5.60 -0.40 -15.31
N LEU A 26 -4.37 -0.56 -15.80
CA LEU A 26 -3.68 0.44 -16.61
C LEU A 26 -4.26 0.54 -18.03
N GLN A 27 -4.61 -0.59 -18.64
CA GLN A 27 -5.14 -0.66 -20.01
C GLN A 27 -6.63 -0.31 -20.10
N LEU A 28 -7.42 -0.70 -19.09
CA LEU A 28 -8.89 -0.58 -19.08
C LEU A 28 -9.34 0.23 -17.87
N GLU A 29 -9.48 1.54 -18.06
CA GLU A 29 -9.88 2.46 -17.00
C GLU A 29 -11.26 2.14 -16.39
N THR A 30 -12.19 1.62 -17.20
CA THR A 30 -13.53 1.21 -16.77
C THR A 30 -13.53 0.06 -15.75
N LEU A 31 -12.45 -0.73 -15.68
CA LEU A 31 -12.32 -1.84 -14.72
C LEU A 31 -11.68 -1.43 -13.40
N ARG A 32 -11.13 -0.21 -13.28
CA ARG A 32 -10.41 0.21 -12.07
C ARG A 32 -11.31 0.18 -10.84
N ASP A 33 -12.53 0.70 -10.96
CA ASP A 33 -13.50 0.71 -9.87
C ASP A 33 -13.84 -0.72 -9.43
N GLU A 34 -14.11 -1.62 -10.37
CA GLU A 34 -14.39 -3.04 -10.09
C GLU A 34 -13.21 -3.71 -9.36
N ILE A 35 -11.98 -3.46 -9.79
CA ILE A 35 -10.77 -3.96 -9.12
C ILE A 35 -10.73 -3.47 -7.67
N PHE A 36 -10.94 -2.17 -7.43
CA PHE A 36 -10.92 -1.63 -6.07
C PHE A 36 -12.07 -2.17 -5.22
N VAL A 37 -13.29 -2.26 -5.76
CA VAL A 37 -14.46 -2.82 -5.07
C VAL A 37 -14.21 -4.27 -4.64
N GLN A 38 -13.62 -5.09 -5.51
CA GLN A 38 -13.29 -6.48 -5.18
C GLN A 38 -12.31 -6.56 -4.01
N VAL A 39 -11.26 -5.72 -3.97
CA VAL A 39 -10.31 -5.71 -2.85
C VAL A 39 -10.93 -5.13 -1.58
N VAL A 40 -11.80 -4.12 -1.68
CA VAL A 40 -12.59 -3.60 -0.53
C VAL A 40 -13.46 -4.71 0.08
N LYS A 41 -14.14 -5.49 -0.77
CA LYS A 41 -14.98 -6.61 -0.33
C LYS A 41 -14.18 -7.62 0.47
N GLN A 42 -12.99 -7.98 -0.02
CA GLN A 42 -12.12 -8.96 0.62
C GLN A 42 -11.53 -8.43 1.93
N THR A 43 -11.08 -7.17 1.98
CA THR A 43 -10.60 -6.57 3.24
C THR A 43 -11.68 -6.43 4.32
N THR A 44 -12.96 -6.34 3.93
CA THR A 44 -14.10 -6.15 4.85
C THR A 44 -14.73 -7.47 5.31
N LYS A 45 -15.02 -8.38 4.38
CA LYS A 45 -15.88 -9.57 4.62
C LYS A 45 -15.13 -10.89 4.69
N ASN A 46 -13.79 -10.90 4.60
CA ASN A 46 -13.03 -12.14 4.64
C ASN A 46 -13.03 -12.76 6.05
N PRO A 47 -13.46 -14.01 6.26
CA PRO A 47 -13.39 -14.67 7.57
C PRO A 47 -11.96 -15.11 7.93
N ASN A 48 -11.07 -15.27 6.94
CA ASN A 48 -9.70 -15.72 7.14
C ASN A 48 -8.74 -14.56 7.42
N LYS A 49 -8.25 -14.48 8.67
CA LYS A 49 -7.33 -13.41 9.13
C LYS A 49 -6.00 -13.37 8.39
N ASN A 50 -5.49 -14.50 7.89
CA ASN A 50 -4.24 -14.55 7.14
C ASN A 50 -4.42 -14.02 5.72
N SER A 51 -5.53 -14.39 5.06
CA SER A 51 -5.91 -13.87 3.74
C SER A 51 -6.15 -12.34 3.79
N LYS A 52 -6.71 -11.80 4.89
CA LYS A 52 -6.84 -10.34 5.09
C LYS A 52 -5.52 -9.56 4.95
N THR A 53 -4.40 -10.11 5.40
CA THR A 53 -3.11 -9.38 5.32
C THR A 53 -2.66 -9.25 3.87
N LYS A 54 -2.78 -10.33 3.08
CA LYS A 54 -2.50 -10.33 1.65
C LYS A 54 -3.45 -9.42 0.87
N ASP A 55 -4.70 -9.32 1.30
CA ASP A 55 -5.66 -8.38 0.70
C ASP A 55 -5.20 -6.92 0.86
N TRP A 56 -4.68 -6.56 2.03
CA TRP A 56 -4.11 -5.22 2.28
C TRP A 56 -2.80 -4.96 1.54
N ASP A 57 -1.96 -5.98 1.36
CA ASP A 57 -0.78 -5.94 0.50
C ASP A 57 -1.16 -5.59 -0.95
N ALA A 58 -2.16 -6.30 -1.50
CA ALA A 58 -2.69 -6.04 -2.84
C ALA A 58 -3.14 -4.58 -2.97
N PHE A 59 -3.86 -4.13 -1.94
CA PHE A 59 -4.45 -2.80 -1.91
C PHE A 59 -3.38 -1.71 -1.91
N CYS A 60 -2.31 -1.87 -1.12
CA CYS A 60 -1.20 -0.92 -1.12
C CYS A 60 -0.52 -0.84 -2.50
N VAL A 61 -0.30 -1.98 -3.16
CA VAL A 61 0.30 -2.02 -4.50
C VAL A 61 -0.62 -1.35 -5.54
N LEU A 62 -1.92 -1.66 -5.52
CA LEU A 62 -2.89 -1.10 -6.46
C LEU A 62 -3.04 0.42 -6.28
N THR A 63 -3.15 0.91 -5.03
CA THR A 63 -3.25 2.35 -4.74
C THR A 63 -2.04 3.17 -5.17
N GLN A 64 -0.89 2.54 -5.40
CA GLN A 64 0.29 3.21 -5.93
C GLN A 64 0.39 3.14 -7.45
N SER A 65 -0.32 2.20 -8.06
CA SER A 65 -0.25 1.91 -9.50
C SER A 65 -1.22 2.79 -10.29
N PHE A 66 -2.46 2.97 -9.83
CA PHE A 66 -3.47 3.80 -10.48
C PHE A 66 -4.55 4.25 -9.50
N LEU A 67 -5.34 5.25 -9.90
CA LEU A 67 -6.54 5.69 -9.16
C LEU A 67 -7.81 5.06 -9.74
N PRO A 68 -8.84 4.83 -8.90
CA PRO A 68 -10.19 4.59 -9.41
C PRO A 68 -10.74 5.85 -10.09
N LEU A 69 -11.89 5.71 -10.74
CA LEU A 69 -12.64 6.82 -11.31
C LEU A 69 -13.00 7.82 -10.20
N LYS A 70 -13.12 9.10 -10.58
CA LYS A 70 -13.31 10.23 -9.62
C LYS A 70 -14.46 9.98 -8.63
N ASN A 71 -15.56 9.41 -9.10
CA ASN A 71 -16.75 9.16 -8.28
C ASN A 71 -16.48 8.15 -7.14
N PHE A 72 -15.53 7.23 -7.32
CA PHE A 72 -15.20 6.20 -6.34
C PHE A 72 -14.03 6.57 -5.42
N GLN A 73 -13.30 7.66 -5.70
CA GLN A 73 -12.16 8.10 -4.88
C GLN A 73 -12.57 8.49 -3.45
N SER A 74 -13.68 9.23 -3.28
CA SER A 74 -14.16 9.65 -1.95
C SER A 74 -14.59 8.45 -1.08
N PRO A 75 -15.43 7.52 -1.56
CA PRO A 75 -15.73 6.27 -0.84
C PRO A 75 -14.49 5.49 -0.43
N LEU A 76 -13.49 5.41 -1.32
CA LEU A 76 -12.25 4.69 -1.05
C LEU A 76 -11.40 5.35 0.05
N ILE A 77 -11.33 6.69 0.07
CA ILE A 77 -10.68 7.45 1.14
C ILE A 77 -11.34 7.17 2.50
N GLN A 78 -12.68 7.22 2.55
CA GLN A 78 -13.43 6.93 3.77
C GLN A 78 -13.17 5.51 4.28
N HIS A 79 -13.06 4.54 3.37
CA HIS A 79 -12.71 3.16 3.71
C HIS A 79 -11.32 3.07 4.36
N PHE A 80 -10.31 3.77 3.82
CA PHE A 80 -8.99 3.83 4.45
C PHE A 80 -9.04 4.48 5.83
N GLU A 81 -9.70 5.63 5.96
CA GLU A 81 -9.82 6.37 7.21
C GLU A 81 -10.46 5.52 8.31
N LYS A 82 -11.52 4.78 8.00
CA LYS A 82 -12.15 3.82 8.91
C LYS A 82 -11.14 2.79 9.42
N HIS A 83 -10.30 2.24 8.54
CA HIS A 83 -9.32 1.21 8.89
C HIS A 83 -8.06 1.77 9.58
N THR A 84 -7.78 3.07 9.50
CA THR A 84 -6.74 3.70 10.33
C THR A 84 -7.07 3.65 11.83
N ARG A 85 -8.35 3.49 12.19
CA ARG A 85 -8.81 3.32 13.57
C ARG A 85 -9.00 1.86 13.97
N SER A 86 -8.64 0.90 13.11
CA SER A 86 -8.75 -0.53 13.41
C SER A 86 -7.91 -0.91 14.63
N THR A 87 -8.40 -1.83 15.46
CA THR A 87 -7.66 -2.38 16.61
C THR A 87 -6.40 -3.14 16.17
N ASN A 88 -6.44 -3.79 15.00
CA ASN A 88 -5.31 -4.53 14.45
C ASN A 88 -4.20 -3.57 13.96
N ARG A 89 -3.04 -3.61 14.64
CA ARG A 89 -1.89 -2.75 14.33
C ARG A 89 -1.39 -2.89 12.90
N LYS A 90 -1.44 -4.10 12.31
CA LYS A 90 -1.00 -4.33 10.93
C LYS A 90 -1.94 -3.65 9.93
N ILE A 91 -3.24 -3.91 10.05
CA ILE A 91 -4.27 -3.29 9.19
C ILE A 91 -4.21 -1.77 9.30
N ARG A 92 -4.06 -1.24 10.52
CA ARG A 92 -3.89 0.19 10.77
C ARG A 92 -2.65 0.78 10.09
N ALA A 93 -1.56 0.01 9.96
CA ALA A 93 -0.36 0.45 9.26
C ALA A 93 -0.57 0.48 7.74
N PHE A 94 -1.16 -0.58 7.18
CA PHE A 94 -1.54 -0.62 5.76
C PHE A 94 -2.49 0.50 5.36
N ALA A 95 -3.57 0.70 6.13
CA ALA A 95 -4.56 1.74 5.85
C ALA A 95 -3.95 3.15 5.84
N ARG A 96 -3.04 3.44 6.79
CA ARG A 96 -2.33 4.73 6.82
C ARG A 96 -1.40 4.90 5.64
N TYR A 97 -0.68 3.85 5.26
CA TYR A 97 0.20 3.88 4.08
C TYR A 97 -0.61 4.11 2.80
N ALA A 98 -1.65 3.31 2.58
CA ALA A 98 -2.52 3.41 1.42
C ALA A 98 -3.17 4.80 1.32
N LEU A 99 -3.71 5.33 2.42
CA LEU A 99 -4.30 6.68 2.45
C LEU A 99 -3.29 7.77 2.05
N ARG A 100 -2.05 7.69 2.58
CA ARG A 100 -1.00 8.67 2.28
C ARG A 100 -0.61 8.62 0.80
N VAL A 101 -0.35 7.43 0.27
CA VAL A 101 0.05 7.26 -1.14
C VAL A 101 -1.10 7.68 -2.05
N PHE A 102 -2.32 7.26 -1.76
CA PHE A 102 -3.50 7.61 -2.53
C PHE A 102 -3.64 9.12 -2.66
N ARG A 103 -3.54 9.86 -1.54
CA ARG A 103 -3.55 11.33 -1.52
C ARG A 103 -2.41 11.94 -2.34
N SER A 104 -1.20 11.36 -2.28
CA SER A 104 -0.05 11.88 -3.05
C SER A 104 -0.20 11.72 -4.56
N ILE A 105 -0.98 10.74 -5.03
CA ILE A 105 -1.15 10.46 -6.46
C ILE A 105 -2.45 11.02 -7.04
N LEU A 106 -3.32 11.67 -6.24
CA LEU A 106 -4.63 12.20 -6.70
C LEU A 106 -4.54 13.10 -7.94
N ASN A 107 -3.43 13.85 -8.08
CA ASN A 107 -3.20 14.77 -9.19
C ASN A 107 -2.40 14.14 -10.34
N LYS A 108 -2.06 12.85 -10.25
CA LYS A 108 -1.27 12.15 -11.27
C LYS A 108 -2.14 11.83 -12.48
N LYS A 109 -1.69 12.26 -13.66
CA LYS A 109 -2.41 12.05 -14.94
C LYS A 109 -1.98 10.79 -15.69
N ILE A 110 -0.72 10.38 -15.52
CA ILE A 110 -0.11 9.27 -16.25
C ILE A 110 0.30 8.19 -15.26
N TYR A 111 -0.14 6.95 -15.50
CA TYR A 111 0.24 5.78 -14.71
C TYR A 111 1.16 4.88 -15.51
N GLU A 112 2.18 4.33 -14.85
CA GLU A 112 3.18 3.49 -15.48
C GLU A 112 3.20 2.12 -14.81
N MET A 113 3.60 1.10 -15.57
CA MET A 113 3.73 -0.26 -15.07
C MET A 113 4.84 -0.33 -14.01
N PRO A 114 4.54 -0.70 -12.75
CA PRO A 114 5.57 -0.79 -11.72
C PRO A 114 6.49 -1.98 -11.97
N LYS A 115 7.79 -1.76 -11.79
CA LYS A 115 8.80 -2.83 -11.81
C LYS A 115 8.61 -3.74 -10.58
N ILE A 116 8.96 -5.02 -10.72
CA ILE A 116 8.88 -6.02 -9.64
C ILE A 116 9.62 -5.56 -8.38
N VAL A 117 10.78 -4.92 -8.55
CA VAL A 117 11.57 -4.37 -7.43
C VAL A 117 10.76 -3.35 -6.62
N ILE A 118 10.05 -2.46 -7.29
CA ILE A 118 9.20 -1.46 -6.64
C ILE A 118 8.06 -2.14 -5.88
N ILE A 119 7.38 -3.14 -6.47
CA ILE A 119 6.33 -3.89 -5.78
C ILE A 119 6.87 -4.53 -4.49
N LYS A 120 8.03 -5.19 -4.54
CA LYS A 120 8.66 -5.78 -3.35
C LYS A 120 8.95 -4.75 -2.26
N ILE A 121 9.37 -3.55 -2.65
CA ILE A 121 9.58 -2.43 -1.72
C ILE A 121 8.25 -2.02 -1.09
N ILE A 122 7.21 -1.80 -1.90
CA ILE A 122 5.87 -1.36 -1.44
C ILE A 122 5.32 -2.30 -0.37
N LEU A 123 5.47 -3.61 -0.55
CA LEU A 123 5.01 -4.62 0.41
C LEU A 123 5.68 -4.51 1.80
N GLN A 124 6.83 -3.85 1.89
CA GLN A 124 7.55 -3.65 3.16
C GLN A 124 7.30 -2.26 3.78
N LEU A 125 6.91 -1.26 2.99
CA LEU A 125 6.77 0.13 3.43
C LEU A 125 5.71 0.38 4.51
N PRO A 126 4.57 -0.34 4.57
CA PRO A 126 3.63 -0.20 5.68
C PRO A 126 4.26 -0.46 7.06
N PHE A 127 5.33 -1.25 7.12
CA PHE A 127 5.99 -1.65 8.36
C PHE A 127 7.39 -1.05 8.56
N ARG A 128 7.94 -0.40 7.54
CA ARG A 128 9.24 0.25 7.59
C ARG A 128 9.07 1.76 7.43
N PRO A 129 9.60 2.58 8.36
CA PRO A 129 9.53 4.02 8.21
C PRO A 129 10.22 4.43 6.91
N VAL A 130 9.49 5.14 6.06
CA VAL A 130 10.01 5.66 4.81
C VAL A 130 11.02 6.75 5.14
N VAL A 131 12.27 6.53 4.74
CA VAL A 131 13.39 7.44 5.00
C VAL A 131 13.49 8.53 3.92
N PHE A 132 13.04 8.23 2.70
CA PHE A 132 13.14 9.11 1.53
C PHE A 132 11.81 9.20 0.79
N GLY A 133 11.44 10.38 0.28
CA GLY A 133 10.16 10.59 -0.42
C GLY A 133 8.99 11.00 0.50
N VAL A 134 9.30 11.45 1.72
CA VAL A 134 8.39 12.16 2.62
C VAL A 134 8.98 13.54 2.91
N SER A 135 8.13 14.50 3.24
CA SER A 135 8.60 15.81 3.71
C SER A 135 9.41 15.65 5.02
N LEU A 136 10.34 16.57 5.27
CA LEU A 136 11.18 16.55 6.47
C LEU A 136 10.32 16.63 7.73
N GLU A 137 9.23 17.40 7.67
CA GLU A 137 8.24 17.57 8.73
C GLU A 137 7.57 16.24 9.07
N GLN A 138 7.11 15.51 8.06
CA GLN A 138 6.51 14.18 8.23
C GLN A 138 7.51 13.16 8.77
N LEU A 139 8.78 13.26 8.36
CA LEU A 139 9.85 12.39 8.85
C LEU A 139 10.09 12.64 10.35
N LEU A 140 10.28 13.89 10.75
CA LEU A 140 10.49 14.30 12.14
C LEU A 140 9.29 13.98 13.04
N GLU A 141 8.07 14.13 12.54
CA GLU A 141 6.85 13.80 13.29
C GLU A 141 6.68 12.29 13.49
N SER A 142 7.10 11.49 12.49
CA SER A 142 7.16 10.03 12.63
C SER A 142 8.21 9.58 13.66
N GLU A 143 9.29 10.35 13.83
CA GLU A 143 10.35 10.06 14.81
C GLU A 143 9.89 10.38 16.23
N LYS A 144 9.22 11.52 16.44
CA LYS A 144 8.61 11.91 17.72
C LYS A 144 7.59 10.87 18.21
N THR A 145 6.72 10.38 17.32
CA THR A 145 5.68 9.40 17.66
C THR A 145 6.18 7.98 17.88
N THR A 146 7.39 7.63 17.39
CA THR A 146 7.94 6.28 17.62
C THR A 146 8.67 6.17 18.97
N GLY A 147 8.70 7.22 19.79
CA GLY A 147 9.34 7.20 21.12
C GLY A 147 10.86 6.98 21.06
N SER A 148 11.48 7.29 19.92
CA SER A 148 12.92 7.13 19.74
C SER A 148 13.64 8.21 20.55
N LYS A 149 14.30 7.84 21.65
CA LYS A 149 15.27 8.69 22.38
C LYS A 149 16.57 8.93 21.59
N ALA A 150 16.69 8.37 20.37
CA ALA A 150 17.89 8.54 19.57
C ALA A 150 18.06 10.01 19.18
N MET A 151 19.23 10.57 19.50
CA MET A 151 19.64 11.94 19.15
C MET A 151 19.85 12.12 17.63
N ILE A 152 19.86 11.02 16.87
CA ILE A 152 20.21 10.98 15.45
C ILE A 152 18.99 10.53 14.62
N PRO A 153 18.57 11.31 13.59
CA PRO A 153 17.52 10.94 12.65
C PRO A 153 17.76 9.61 11.93
N ARG A 154 16.67 8.89 11.65
CA ARG A 154 16.64 7.59 10.95
C ARG A 154 17.27 7.65 9.56
N VAL A 155 17.21 8.80 8.88
CA VAL A 155 17.92 9.04 7.61
C VAL A 155 19.40 8.79 7.75
N LEU A 156 20.03 9.39 8.76
CA LEU A 156 21.47 9.25 8.96
C LEU A 156 21.84 7.84 9.40
N LYS A 157 21.01 7.20 10.25
CA LYS A 157 21.21 5.79 10.61
C LYS A 157 21.11 4.86 9.40
N TYR A 158 20.14 5.10 8.51
CA TYR A 158 19.95 4.32 7.31
C TYR A 158 21.09 4.52 6.32
N LEU A 159 21.51 5.76 6.07
CA LEU A 159 22.63 6.07 5.18
C LEU A 159 23.93 5.43 5.69
N TYR A 160 24.23 5.58 6.99
CA TYR A 160 25.41 4.97 7.60
C TYR A 160 25.45 3.44 7.45
N GLN A 161 24.31 2.77 7.61
CA GLN A 161 24.22 1.31 7.49
C GLN A 161 24.31 0.78 6.05
N ASN A 162 24.28 1.65 5.03
CA ASN A 162 24.32 1.27 3.62
C ASN A 162 25.50 1.91 2.86
N ILE A 163 26.56 2.34 3.56
CA ILE A 163 27.78 2.94 2.98
C ILE A 163 28.95 1.94 2.84
N GLU A 164 28.75 0.64 3.12
CA GLU A 164 29.76 -0.39 2.78
C GLU A 164 29.60 -0.94 1.35
#